data_AF-A0A1B6JYC5-F1
#
_entry.id   AF-A0A1B6JYC5-F1
#
_cell.length_a   1.000
_cell.length_b   1.000
_cell.length_c   1.000
_cell.angle_alpha   90.00
_cell.angle_beta   90.00
_cell.angle_gamma   90.00
#
_symmetry.space_group_name_H-M   'P 1'
#
loop_
_entity.id
_entity.type
_entity.pdbx_description
1 polymer ?
#
loop_
_entity_poly.entity_id
_entity_poly.type
_entity_poly.pdbx_seq_one_letter_code
_entity_poly.pdbx_strand_id
1 'polypeptide(L)'
;MLKVVGASWVQTRITLFTLAAVTVVGLLTYYYGGVIPSSHDGNYAATVYWSRTTGFRLHFWGQNNEPAAVRKGVARAYYRPDMTTDGWASIEVETLDSYPDSVQAHAAGLLEGSLSWQLIYYHWKNTIERTCEDRQDFCEQARIILDQNSVNIRDQAKSLDEIDPFWHQINLFYEQLDGIEVGWRYAVDRSRKDFDIPHQDFLWMNMACDLRDLELMYNSSLENNPHRPLSMALLKIDPGDSTQFLLAHASSSFYSAMLRVQKRYHFGFHMTGKSGTRAVVPGQVVTFTSYPGTIHSQDDFYQVSGTGTPLTVSGTAIKNLNPNLWAQAEVTTQVFMGPRVMAANRVAHNGSHWSQLVSKSYSGTGNKQWLVVQSTGGSPGVRLWVTEQVPGLTRSEEQTKRLNTTGYWASCGVPFYRDILNMSGNIMSAYQLSNPVAEVLSMGQANVTDLASLVELMRSPDLT
;
A
#
# COMPACT_ATOMS: atom_id res chain seq x y z
N MET A 1 -51.82 -36.68 66.76
CA MET A 1 -52.33 -36.59 65.38
C MET A 1 -51.31 -35.86 64.53
N LEU A 2 -50.56 -36.59 63.68
CA LEU A 2 -49.66 -36.00 62.69
C LEU A 2 -50.51 -35.48 61.51
N LYS A 3 -50.50 -34.17 61.30
CA LYS A 3 -51.21 -33.51 60.20
C LYS A 3 -50.32 -33.61 58.96
N VAL A 4 -50.58 -34.60 58.12
CA VAL A 4 -49.94 -34.71 56.80
C VAL A 4 -50.50 -33.58 55.94
N VAL A 5 -49.68 -32.54 55.70
CA VAL A 5 -50.02 -31.46 54.77
C VAL A 5 -49.67 -31.97 53.38
N GLY A 6 -50.67 -32.47 52.65
CA GLY A 6 -50.49 -32.86 51.26
C GLY A 6 -50.08 -31.65 50.43
N ALA A 7 -48.97 -31.74 49.70
CA ALA A 7 -48.55 -30.72 48.77
C ALA A 7 -49.67 -30.44 47.75
N SER A 8 -49.94 -29.17 47.46
CA SER A 8 -50.96 -28.79 46.49
C SER A 8 -50.65 -29.44 45.14
N TRP A 9 -51.61 -30.21 44.63
CA TRP A 9 -51.49 -30.91 43.34
C TRP A 9 -51.21 -29.94 42.19
N VAL A 10 -51.74 -28.72 42.29
CA VAL A 10 -51.50 -27.62 41.34
C VAL A 10 -50.04 -27.15 41.42
N GLN A 11 -49.48 -26.96 42.62
CA GLN A 11 -48.07 -26.61 42.77
C GLN A 11 -47.15 -27.70 42.20
N THR A 12 -47.48 -28.97 42.44
CA THR A 12 -46.69 -30.10 41.92
C THR A 12 -46.67 -30.12 40.39
N ARG A 13 -47.80 -29.83 39.75
CA ARG A 13 -47.87 -29.71 38.28
C ARG A 13 -47.08 -28.53 37.75
N ILE A 14 -47.21 -27.36 38.37
CA ILE A 14 -46.47 -26.17 37.94
C ILE A 14 -44.97 -26.43 38.05
N THR A 15 -44.49 -26.96 39.17
CA THR A 15 -43.07 -27.29 39.36
C THR A 15 -42.58 -28.30 38.32
N LEU A 16 -43.38 -29.32 37.97
CA LEU A 16 -43.04 -30.31 36.95
C LEU A 16 -42.92 -29.66 35.56
N PHE A 17 -43.84 -28.78 35.19
CA PHE A 17 -43.78 -28.07 33.91
C PHE A 17 -42.60 -27.10 33.85
N THR A 18 -42.28 -26.41 34.94
CA THR A 18 -41.10 -25.54 35.01
C THR A 18 -39.81 -26.35 34.87
N LEU A 19 -39.70 -27.49 35.56
CA LEU A 19 -38.54 -28.40 35.43
C LEU A 19 -38.41 -28.95 34.01
N ALA A 20 -39.51 -29.36 33.39
CA ALA A 20 -39.51 -29.81 32.00
C ALA A 20 -39.08 -28.70 31.04
N ALA A 21 -39.59 -27.47 31.21
CA ALA A 21 -39.21 -26.33 30.39
C ALA A 21 -37.73 -25.97 30.54
N VAL A 22 -37.21 -25.93 31.78
CA VAL A 22 -35.78 -25.68 32.05
C VAL A 22 -34.91 -26.78 31.47
N THR A 23 -35.36 -28.04 31.54
CA THR A 23 -34.63 -29.18 30.98
C THR A 23 -34.62 -29.13 29.45
N VAL A 24 -35.74 -28.78 28.81
CA VAL A 24 -35.80 -28.58 27.36
C VAL A 24 -34.90 -27.42 26.93
N VAL A 25 -34.94 -26.28 27.63
CA VAL A 25 -34.01 -25.17 27.35
C VAL A 25 -32.57 -25.61 27.54
N GLY A 26 -32.24 -26.33 28.61
CA GLY A 26 -30.90 -26.87 28.84
C GLY A 26 -30.44 -27.85 27.75
N LEU A 27 -31.32 -28.73 27.28
CA LEU A 27 -31.04 -29.65 26.18
C LEU A 27 -30.88 -28.91 24.85
N LEU A 28 -31.70 -27.89 24.58
CA LEU A 28 -31.56 -27.03 23.40
C LEU A 28 -30.24 -26.23 23.47
N THR A 29 -29.87 -25.69 24.63
CA THR A 29 -28.57 -25.01 24.81
C THR A 29 -27.40 -25.99 24.70
N TYR A 30 -27.55 -27.24 25.14
CA TYR A 30 -26.51 -28.26 24.97
C TYR A 30 -26.34 -28.68 23.49
N TYR A 31 -27.45 -28.94 22.80
CA TYR A 31 -27.43 -29.40 21.40
C TYR A 31 -27.13 -28.28 20.39
N TYR A 32 -27.63 -27.06 20.64
CA TYR A 32 -27.48 -25.92 19.72
C TYR A 32 -26.47 -24.86 20.20
N GLY A 33 -26.20 -24.79 21.50
CA GLY A 33 -25.16 -23.92 22.07
C GLY A 33 -23.76 -24.56 22.09
N GLY A 34 -23.67 -25.85 21.73
CA GLY A 34 -22.42 -26.61 21.59
C GLY A 34 -21.69 -26.41 20.27
N VAL A 35 -21.99 -25.37 19.49
CA VAL A 35 -21.06 -24.91 18.45
C VAL A 35 -19.98 -24.12 19.17
N ILE A 36 -19.02 -24.84 19.76
CA ILE A 36 -17.75 -24.24 20.16
C ILE A 36 -17.21 -23.55 18.90
N PRO A 37 -17.05 -22.21 18.88
CA PRO A 37 -16.42 -21.57 17.75
C PRO A 37 -15.11 -22.30 17.50
N SER A 38 -14.90 -22.74 16.26
CA SER A 38 -13.59 -23.18 15.78
C SER A 38 -12.53 -22.21 16.34
N SER A 39 -11.38 -22.75 16.76
CA SER A 39 -10.26 -21.95 17.25
C SER A 39 -10.17 -20.65 16.46
N HIS A 40 -10.25 -19.53 17.16
CA HIS A 40 -10.17 -18.18 16.59
C HIS A 40 -8.99 -18.12 15.62
N ASP A 41 -9.28 -17.97 14.33
CA ASP A 41 -8.30 -18.04 13.24
C ASP A 41 -7.39 -16.82 13.15
N GLY A 42 -7.64 -15.80 13.97
CA GLY A 42 -6.91 -14.55 13.99
C GLY A 42 -7.29 -13.59 12.86
N ASN A 43 -8.22 -13.94 11.97
CA ASN A 43 -8.57 -13.14 10.79
C ASN A 43 -9.86 -12.38 11.02
N TYR A 44 -9.85 -11.07 10.82
CA TYR A 44 -10.99 -10.20 11.07
C TYR A 44 -11.66 -9.78 9.77
N ALA A 45 -13.00 -9.73 9.77
CA ALA A 45 -13.76 -9.21 8.65
C ALA A 45 -14.67 -8.04 9.05
N ALA A 46 -14.82 -7.08 8.15
CA ALA A 46 -15.74 -5.96 8.32
C ALA A 46 -16.37 -5.52 6.99
N THR A 47 -17.54 -4.90 7.08
CA THR A 47 -18.27 -4.31 5.94
C THR A 47 -18.65 -2.88 6.29
N VAL A 48 -18.51 -1.97 5.34
CA VAL A 48 -19.07 -0.62 5.41
C VAL A 48 -20.30 -0.54 4.52
N TYR A 49 -21.42 -0.10 5.10
CA TYR A 49 -22.63 0.28 4.38
C TYR A 49 -22.73 1.80 4.29
N TRP A 50 -23.43 2.30 3.28
CA TRP A 50 -23.66 3.72 3.11
C TRP A 50 -25.06 3.98 2.57
N SER A 51 -25.66 5.06 3.04
CA SER A 51 -26.84 5.66 2.41
C SER A 51 -26.74 7.18 2.48
N ARG A 52 -27.44 7.88 1.57
CA ARG A 52 -27.48 9.35 1.56
C ARG A 52 -28.05 9.95 2.85
N THR A 53 -28.91 9.22 3.57
CA THR A 53 -29.60 9.72 4.76
C THR A 53 -28.85 9.38 6.05
N THR A 54 -28.21 8.22 6.13
CA THR A 54 -27.55 7.73 7.35
C THR A 54 -26.03 7.87 7.33
N GLY A 55 -25.44 8.20 6.18
CA GLY A 55 -23.98 8.18 6.01
C GLY A 55 -23.41 6.76 6.13
N PHE A 56 -22.14 6.67 6.54
CA PHE A 56 -21.41 5.41 6.69
C PHE A 56 -21.80 4.65 7.97
N ARG A 57 -21.92 3.33 7.86
CA ARG A 57 -22.13 2.42 8.98
C ARG A 57 -21.19 1.23 8.87
N LEU A 58 -20.28 1.08 9.83
CA LEU A 58 -19.41 -0.08 9.96
C LEU A 58 -20.15 -1.25 10.61
N HIS A 59 -19.87 -2.46 10.12
CA HIS A 59 -20.26 -3.71 10.72
C HIS A 59 -19.05 -4.63 10.83
N PHE A 60 -18.68 -5.02 12.04
CA PHE A 60 -17.58 -5.94 12.30
C PHE A 60 -18.13 -7.35 12.49
N TRP A 61 -17.68 -8.29 11.66
CA TRP A 61 -18.12 -9.68 11.70
C TRP A 61 -17.30 -10.53 12.68
N GLY A 62 -16.20 -9.99 13.21
CA GLY A 62 -15.30 -10.73 14.09
C GLY A 62 -14.42 -11.70 13.31
N GLN A 63 -14.10 -12.84 13.94
CA GLN A 63 -13.20 -13.87 13.40
C GLN A 63 -13.94 -15.04 12.77
N ASN A 64 -13.19 -15.97 12.15
CA ASN A 64 -13.72 -17.19 11.54
C ASN A 64 -14.73 -16.92 10.41
N ASN A 65 -14.48 -15.90 9.58
CA ASN A 65 -15.34 -15.54 8.46
C ASN A 65 -14.72 -16.00 7.14
N GLU A 66 -15.49 -16.71 6.31
CA GLU A 66 -15.05 -17.04 4.95
C GLU A 66 -15.07 -15.78 4.05
N PRO A 67 -13.98 -15.49 3.31
CA PRO A 67 -13.91 -14.27 2.51
C PRO A 67 -14.96 -14.12 1.40
N ALA A 68 -15.49 -15.22 0.90
CA ALA A 68 -16.56 -15.18 -0.09
C ALA A 68 -17.92 -14.85 0.55
N ALA A 69 -18.14 -15.24 1.80
CA ALA A 69 -19.44 -15.21 2.47
C ALA A 69 -19.80 -13.86 3.11
N VAL A 70 -18.82 -13.00 3.40
CA VAL A 70 -19.13 -11.69 3.99
C VAL A 70 -19.84 -10.80 2.98
N ARG A 71 -21.01 -10.33 3.39
CA ARG A 71 -21.87 -9.48 2.56
C ARG A 71 -21.11 -8.25 2.09
N LYS A 72 -21.22 -7.98 0.78
CA LYS A 72 -20.72 -6.75 0.17
C LYS A 72 -21.67 -5.59 0.52
N GLY A 73 -21.11 -4.57 1.17
CA GLY A 73 -21.72 -3.25 1.34
C GLY A 73 -21.19 -2.31 0.25
N VAL A 74 -20.85 -1.07 0.60
CA VAL A 74 -19.99 -0.23 -0.26
C VAL A 74 -18.61 -0.87 -0.40
N ALA A 75 -18.08 -1.32 0.74
CA ALA A 75 -16.79 -1.96 0.82
C ALA A 75 -16.82 -3.08 1.86
N ARG A 76 -15.98 -4.09 1.68
CA ARG A 76 -15.67 -5.11 2.69
C ARG A 76 -14.16 -5.29 2.80
N ALA A 77 -13.70 -5.73 3.97
CA ALA A 77 -12.29 -5.96 4.22
C ALA A 77 -12.06 -7.23 5.03
N TYR A 78 -10.90 -7.83 4.78
CA TYR A 78 -10.33 -8.95 5.52
C TYR A 78 -8.95 -8.58 6.02
N TYR A 79 -8.69 -8.79 7.29
CA TYR A 79 -7.48 -8.36 7.94
C TYR A 79 -6.90 -9.47 8.81
N ARG A 80 -5.64 -9.83 8.53
CA ARG A 80 -4.81 -10.72 9.35
C ARG A 80 -3.74 -9.86 10.04
N PRO A 81 -3.85 -9.60 11.35
CA PRO A 81 -2.87 -8.83 12.11
C PRO A 81 -1.63 -9.63 12.49
N ASP A 82 -1.73 -10.97 12.52
CA ASP A 82 -0.64 -11.80 13.04
C ASP A 82 0.57 -11.77 12.11
N MET A 83 1.71 -11.40 12.69
CA MET A 83 3.01 -11.30 12.04
C MET A 83 4.01 -12.32 12.61
N THR A 84 3.62 -13.12 13.60
CA THR A 84 4.56 -13.98 14.34
C THR A 84 5.14 -15.12 13.50
N THR A 85 4.42 -15.55 12.46
CA THR A 85 4.82 -16.68 11.61
C THR A 85 5.69 -16.28 10.44
N ASP A 86 5.37 -15.19 9.75
CA ASP A 86 6.00 -14.79 8.48
C ASP A 86 6.49 -13.34 8.45
N GLY A 87 6.22 -12.56 9.50
CA GLY A 87 6.56 -11.14 9.58
C GLY A 87 5.61 -10.21 8.84
N TRP A 88 4.44 -10.68 8.38
CA TRP A 88 3.50 -9.90 7.56
C TRP A 88 2.07 -9.93 8.08
N ALA A 89 1.56 -8.75 8.42
CA ALA A 89 0.11 -8.55 8.45
C ALA A 89 -0.39 -8.49 7.00
N SER A 90 -1.66 -8.81 6.78
CA SER A 90 -2.26 -8.69 5.45
C SER A 90 -3.65 -8.07 5.52
N ILE A 91 -3.96 -7.21 4.56
CA ILE A 91 -5.31 -6.67 4.41
C ILE A 91 -5.77 -6.72 2.95
N GLU A 92 -6.97 -7.25 2.74
CA GLU A 92 -7.67 -7.20 1.46
C GLU A 92 -8.90 -6.30 1.62
N VAL A 93 -9.08 -5.35 0.70
CA VAL A 93 -10.25 -4.46 0.67
C VAL A 93 -10.88 -4.51 -0.71
N GLU A 94 -12.19 -4.73 -0.76
CA GLU A 94 -12.97 -4.78 -2.00
C GLU A 94 -14.12 -3.77 -1.94
N THR A 95 -14.31 -3.00 -3.01
CA THR A 95 -15.42 -2.04 -3.16
C THR A 95 -16.40 -2.44 -4.26
N LEU A 96 -17.58 -1.84 -4.26
CA LEU A 96 -18.58 -2.03 -5.32
C LEU A 96 -18.70 -0.79 -6.21
N ASP A 97 -18.51 -0.99 -7.52
CA ASP A 97 -18.60 0.02 -8.58
C ASP A 97 -19.98 0.70 -8.71
N SER A 98 -21.03 0.08 -8.16
CA SER A 98 -22.38 0.68 -8.12
C SER A 98 -22.51 1.92 -7.23
N TYR A 99 -21.51 2.22 -6.39
CA TYR A 99 -21.49 3.41 -5.52
C TYR A 99 -20.58 4.51 -6.09
N PRO A 100 -20.82 5.79 -5.74
CA PRO A 100 -19.91 6.87 -6.12
C PRO A 100 -18.48 6.60 -5.65
N ASP A 101 -17.49 6.89 -6.49
CA ASP A 101 -16.10 6.53 -6.22
C ASP A 101 -15.53 7.17 -4.96
N SER A 102 -15.92 8.40 -4.64
CA SER A 102 -15.55 9.05 -3.37
C SER A 102 -16.07 8.28 -2.16
N VAL A 103 -17.31 7.77 -2.24
CA VAL A 103 -17.91 6.94 -1.20
C VAL A 103 -17.19 5.60 -1.08
N GLN A 104 -16.79 5.00 -2.22
CA GLN A 104 -15.99 3.77 -2.25
C GLN A 104 -14.61 3.99 -1.61
N ALA A 105 -13.89 5.05 -2.01
CA ALA A 105 -12.57 5.39 -1.51
C ALA A 105 -12.58 5.65 0.00
N HIS A 106 -13.51 6.47 0.47
CA HIS A 106 -13.68 6.75 1.89
C HIS A 106 -14.00 5.47 2.68
N ALA A 107 -14.92 4.63 2.19
CA ALA A 107 -15.29 3.38 2.83
C ALA A 107 -14.11 2.39 2.92
N ALA A 108 -13.26 2.34 1.89
CA ALA A 108 -12.07 1.51 1.88
C ALA A 108 -11.06 1.98 2.95
N GLY A 109 -10.80 3.29 3.02
CA GLY A 109 -9.97 3.86 4.08
C GLY A 109 -10.55 3.62 5.47
N LEU A 110 -11.85 3.82 5.64
CA LEU A 110 -12.57 3.62 6.89
C LEU A 110 -12.43 2.19 7.43
N LEU A 111 -12.50 1.19 6.55
CA LEU A 111 -12.27 -0.21 6.91
C LEU A 111 -10.82 -0.47 7.32
N GLU A 112 -9.86 -0.02 6.53
CA GLU A 112 -8.45 -0.25 6.82
C GLU A 112 -8.02 0.46 8.11
N GLY A 113 -8.37 1.73 8.28
CA GLY A 113 -8.07 2.52 9.47
C GLY A 113 -8.65 1.89 10.72
N SER A 114 -9.89 1.39 10.66
CA SER A 114 -10.57 0.82 11.82
C SER A 114 -10.13 -0.61 12.17
N LEU A 115 -9.77 -1.44 11.17
CA LEU A 115 -9.30 -2.80 11.41
C LEU A 115 -7.84 -2.82 11.89
N SER A 116 -6.99 -1.96 11.32
CA SER A 116 -5.54 -1.96 11.56
C SER A 116 -5.07 -0.89 12.55
N TRP A 117 -5.99 -0.28 13.32
CA TRP A 117 -5.71 0.91 14.13
C TRP A 117 -4.52 0.76 15.09
N GLN A 118 -4.33 -0.44 15.67
CA GLN A 118 -3.21 -0.74 16.56
C GLN A 118 -1.88 -0.68 15.82
N LEU A 119 -1.79 -1.33 14.65
CA LEU A 119 -0.58 -1.31 13.84
C LEU A 119 -0.28 0.08 13.31
N ILE A 120 -1.31 0.86 12.93
CA ILE A 120 -1.15 2.27 12.54
C ILE A 120 -0.52 3.07 13.69
N TYR A 121 -1.06 2.95 14.89
CA TYR A 121 -0.53 3.65 16.06
C TYR A 121 0.92 3.24 16.37
N TYR A 122 1.22 1.94 16.39
CA TYR A 122 2.59 1.47 16.64
C TYR A 122 3.56 1.89 15.55
N HIS A 123 3.14 1.87 14.28
CA HIS A 123 3.98 2.34 13.18
C HIS A 123 4.29 3.84 13.31
N TRP A 124 3.27 4.65 13.62
CA TRP A 124 3.45 6.09 13.88
C TRP A 124 4.40 6.35 15.05
N LYS A 125 4.22 5.67 16.19
CA LYS A 125 5.13 5.74 17.36
C LYS A 125 6.57 5.43 16.97
N ASN A 126 6.78 4.33 16.25
CA ASN A 126 8.10 3.83 15.89
C ASN A 126 8.83 4.68 14.85
N THR A 127 8.10 5.41 14.00
CA THR A 127 8.66 6.08 12.84
C THR A 127 8.60 7.60 12.93
N ILE A 128 7.44 8.19 13.18
CA ILE A 128 7.25 9.65 13.14
C ILE A 128 7.49 10.23 14.52
N GLU A 129 6.75 9.77 15.52
CA GLU A 129 6.81 10.36 16.86
C GLU A 129 8.23 10.28 17.43
N ARG A 130 8.85 9.08 17.42
CA ARG A 130 10.23 8.91 17.88
C ARG A 130 11.25 9.75 17.10
N THR A 131 11.07 9.93 15.79
CA THR A 131 11.98 10.76 14.97
C THR A 131 11.86 12.24 15.33
N CYS A 132 10.66 12.69 15.68
CA CYS A 132 10.38 14.09 15.97
C CYS A 132 10.74 14.54 17.40
N GLU A 133 11.04 13.62 18.32
CA GLU A 133 11.48 13.96 19.68
C GLU A 133 12.75 14.84 19.66
N ASP A 134 13.72 14.51 18.81
CA ASP A 134 15.02 15.18 18.72
C ASP A 134 15.11 16.15 17.51
N ARG A 135 14.01 16.34 16.77
CA ARG A 135 13.98 17.04 15.46
C ARG A 135 12.74 17.91 15.24
N GLN A 136 12.27 18.57 16.29
CA GLN A 136 11.01 19.32 16.28
C GLN A 136 10.92 20.33 15.13
N ASP A 137 11.93 21.17 14.94
CA ASP A 137 11.94 22.21 13.89
C ASP A 137 11.73 21.62 12.48
N PHE A 138 12.43 20.53 12.16
CA PHE A 138 12.27 19.84 10.87
C PHE A 138 10.88 19.25 10.75
N CYS A 139 10.36 18.62 11.81
CA CYS A 139 9.05 18.00 11.78
C CYS A 139 7.91 19.02 11.65
N GLU A 140 8.01 20.16 12.31
CA GLU A 140 7.04 21.25 12.15
C GLU A 140 7.06 21.79 10.73
N GLN A 141 8.24 22.03 10.16
CA GLN A 141 8.37 22.47 8.76
C GLN A 141 7.81 21.45 7.76
N ALA A 142 8.09 20.16 7.97
CA ALA A 142 7.55 19.09 7.14
C ALA A 142 6.02 19.03 7.21
N ARG A 143 5.43 19.15 8.41
CA ARG A 143 3.96 19.21 8.58
C ARG A 143 3.32 20.39 7.87
N ILE A 144 3.96 21.57 7.90
CA ILE A 144 3.49 22.75 7.16
C ILE A 144 3.49 22.48 5.64
N ILE A 145 4.57 21.91 5.11
CA ILE A 145 4.67 21.57 3.68
C ILE A 145 3.61 20.55 3.29
N LEU A 146 3.42 19.49 4.08
CA LEU A 146 2.41 18.45 3.82
C LEU A 146 1.01 19.04 3.77
N ASP A 147 0.67 19.91 4.73
CA ASP A 147 -0.64 20.56 4.80
C ASP A 147 -0.88 21.44 3.57
N GLN A 148 0.05 22.35 3.26
CA GLN A 148 -0.02 23.24 2.10
C GLN A 148 -0.11 22.46 0.77
N ASN A 149 0.73 21.44 0.60
CA ASN A 149 0.68 20.57 -0.57
C ASN A 149 -0.69 19.89 -0.68
N SER A 150 -1.16 19.26 0.40
CA SER A 150 -2.41 18.51 0.37
C SER A 150 -3.60 19.38 0.00
N VAL A 151 -3.66 20.62 0.49
CA VAL A 151 -4.72 21.59 0.14
C VAL A 151 -4.68 21.93 -1.35
N ASN A 152 -3.51 22.37 -1.84
CA ASN A 152 -3.35 22.79 -3.24
C ASN A 152 -3.67 21.64 -4.22
N ILE A 153 -3.16 20.45 -3.93
CA ILE A 153 -3.37 19.27 -4.77
C ILE A 153 -4.82 18.80 -4.74
N ARG A 154 -5.49 18.82 -3.58
CA ARG A 154 -6.92 18.48 -3.49
C ARG A 154 -7.78 19.46 -4.28
N ASP A 155 -7.49 20.75 -4.23
CA ASP A 155 -8.24 21.78 -4.98
C ASP A 155 -8.08 21.58 -6.49
N GLN A 156 -6.86 21.33 -6.94
CA GLN A 156 -6.60 21.02 -8.35
C GLN A 156 -7.28 19.72 -8.78
N ALA A 157 -7.17 18.65 -7.97
CA ALA A 157 -7.77 17.36 -8.25
C ALA A 157 -9.30 17.45 -8.38
N LYS A 158 -9.97 18.15 -7.47
CA LYS A 158 -11.42 18.41 -7.53
C LYS A 158 -11.83 19.18 -8.78
N SER A 159 -11.05 20.17 -9.19
CA SER A 159 -11.36 20.97 -10.38
C SER A 159 -11.27 20.18 -11.69
N LEU A 160 -10.52 19.08 -11.71
CA LEU A 160 -10.28 18.25 -12.88
C LEU A 160 -10.89 16.84 -12.77
N ASP A 161 -11.62 16.57 -11.69
CA ASP A 161 -12.16 15.26 -11.31
C ASP A 161 -13.04 14.62 -12.40
N GLU A 162 -13.89 15.42 -13.05
CA GLU A 162 -14.79 14.94 -14.10
C GLU A 162 -14.13 14.83 -15.49
N ILE A 163 -12.94 15.41 -15.65
CA ILE A 163 -12.30 15.65 -16.95
C ILE A 163 -11.10 14.71 -17.17
N ASP A 164 -10.25 14.57 -16.15
CA ASP A 164 -8.93 13.99 -16.29
C ASP A 164 -8.77 12.76 -15.38
N PRO A 165 -8.56 11.56 -15.95
CA PRO A 165 -8.48 10.35 -15.15
C PRO A 165 -7.37 10.34 -14.11
N PHE A 166 -6.26 11.01 -14.39
CA PHE A 166 -5.18 11.12 -13.42
C PHE A 166 -5.66 11.89 -12.20
N TRP A 167 -6.24 13.07 -12.39
CA TRP A 167 -6.67 13.94 -11.31
C TRP A 167 -7.84 13.38 -10.51
N HIS A 168 -8.76 12.66 -11.17
CA HIS A 168 -9.78 11.89 -10.46
C HIS A 168 -9.16 10.89 -9.48
N GLN A 169 -8.16 10.12 -9.92
CA GLN A 169 -7.49 9.16 -9.03
C GLN A 169 -6.69 9.84 -7.91
N ILE A 170 -6.12 11.03 -8.14
CA ILE A 170 -5.51 11.83 -7.07
C ILE A 170 -6.56 12.23 -6.04
N ASN A 171 -7.73 12.69 -6.46
CA ASN A 171 -8.83 13.04 -5.56
C ASN A 171 -9.25 11.83 -4.70
N LEU A 172 -9.42 10.65 -5.33
CA LEU A 172 -9.76 9.41 -4.63
C LEU A 172 -8.68 8.92 -3.66
N PHE A 173 -7.39 9.14 -3.96
CA PHE A 173 -6.31 8.82 -3.02
C PHE A 173 -6.49 9.57 -1.70
N TYR A 174 -6.74 10.87 -1.78
CA TYR A 174 -6.93 11.72 -0.62
C TYR A 174 -8.24 11.45 0.12
N GLU A 175 -9.32 11.11 -0.59
CA GLU A 175 -10.58 10.66 0.02
C GLU A 175 -10.41 9.32 0.78
N GLN A 176 -9.61 8.40 0.23
CA GLN A 176 -9.25 7.17 0.92
C GLN A 176 -8.43 7.46 2.18
N LEU A 177 -7.51 8.41 2.12
CA LEU A 177 -6.70 8.81 3.28
C LEU A 177 -7.55 9.44 4.40
N ASP A 178 -8.53 10.27 4.05
CA ASP A 178 -9.50 10.81 5.02
C ASP A 178 -10.30 9.66 5.68
N GLY A 179 -10.67 8.66 4.89
CA GLY A 179 -11.28 7.43 5.40
C GLY A 179 -10.40 6.71 6.42
N ILE A 180 -9.09 6.58 6.17
CA ILE A 180 -8.14 5.95 7.11
C ILE A 180 -8.16 6.67 8.46
N GLU A 181 -8.07 7.99 8.45
CA GLU A 181 -8.05 8.82 9.65
C GLU A 181 -9.37 8.69 10.45
N VAL A 182 -10.52 8.79 9.77
CA VAL A 182 -11.84 8.60 10.40
C VAL A 182 -11.97 7.19 10.97
N GLY A 183 -11.54 6.17 10.22
CA GLY A 183 -11.61 4.77 10.65
C GLY A 183 -10.74 4.48 11.85
N TRP A 184 -9.54 5.05 11.85
CA TRP A 184 -8.62 4.94 12.97
C TRP A 184 -9.23 5.54 14.24
N ARG A 185 -9.68 6.81 14.21
CA ARG A 185 -10.28 7.47 15.38
C ARG A 185 -11.52 6.73 15.88
N TYR A 186 -12.38 6.27 14.97
CA TYR A 186 -13.54 5.45 15.32
C TYR A 186 -13.16 4.20 16.13
N ALA A 187 -12.07 3.51 15.75
CA ALA A 187 -11.63 2.30 16.43
C ALA A 187 -10.95 2.60 17.77
N VAL A 188 -10.25 3.73 17.90
CA VAL A 188 -9.69 4.23 19.16
C VAL A 188 -10.80 4.49 20.18
N ASP A 189 -11.82 5.26 19.78
CA ASP A 189 -12.98 5.58 20.61
C ASP A 189 -13.72 4.32 21.05
N ARG A 190 -13.99 3.41 20.09
CA ARG A 190 -14.62 2.12 20.36
C ARG A 190 -13.80 1.28 21.34
N SER A 191 -12.48 1.38 21.30
CA SER A 191 -11.54 0.67 22.18
C SER A 191 -11.32 1.37 23.52
N ARG A 192 -11.99 2.51 23.76
CA ARG A 192 -11.89 3.33 24.99
C ARG A 192 -10.44 3.70 25.30
N LYS A 193 -9.71 4.11 24.28
CA LYS A 193 -8.34 4.61 24.40
C LYS A 193 -8.32 6.13 24.20
N ASP A 194 -7.26 6.76 24.72
CA ASP A 194 -7.10 8.21 24.72
C ASP A 194 -5.70 8.57 24.18
N PHE A 195 -5.50 8.26 22.90
CA PHE A 195 -4.33 8.70 22.14
C PHE A 195 -4.82 9.23 20.80
N ASP A 196 -4.12 10.22 20.24
CA ASP A 196 -4.47 10.84 18.96
C ASP A 196 -3.23 10.93 18.07
N ILE A 197 -3.46 10.90 16.76
CA ILE A 197 -2.45 11.14 15.74
C ILE A 197 -2.83 12.45 15.03
N PRO A 198 -1.93 13.44 14.96
CA PRO A 198 -2.18 14.66 14.21
C PRO A 198 -2.55 14.36 12.75
N HIS A 199 -3.47 15.13 12.16
CA HIS A 199 -3.87 14.97 10.76
C HIS A 199 -2.66 14.93 9.79
N GLN A 200 -1.70 15.83 10.02
CA GLN A 200 -0.49 15.94 9.21
C GLN A 200 0.37 14.67 9.27
N ASP A 201 0.27 13.88 10.33
CA ASP A 201 1.05 12.65 10.48
C ASP A 201 0.41 11.48 9.68
N PHE A 202 -0.89 11.53 9.37
CA PHE A 202 -1.49 10.65 8.35
C PHE A 202 -0.99 10.98 6.94
N LEU A 203 -0.85 12.28 6.63
CA LEU A 203 -0.18 12.72 5.40
C LEU A 203 1.29 12.26 5.40
N TRP A 204 2.00 12.43 6.51
CA TRP A 204 3.41 12.03 6.64
C TRP A 204 3.61 10.54 6.35
N MET A 205 2.81 9.66 6.94
CA MET A 205 2.87 8.21 6.67
C MET A 205 2.68 7.87 5.18
N ASN A 206 2.05 8.74 4.39
CA ASN A 206 1.78 8.56 2.97
C ASN A 206 2.70 9.37 2.05
N MET A 207 3.60 10.17 2.61
CA MET A 207 4.59 10.97 1.87
C MET A 207 6.02 10.70 2.36
N ALA A 208 6.24 9.64 3.14
CA ALA A 208 7.53 9.34 3.76
C ALA A 208 8.69 9.25 2.76
N CYS A 209 8.46 8.75 1.54
CA CYS A 209 9.47 8.75 0.48
C CYS A 209 9.86 10.17 0.06
N ASP A 210 8.88 11.05 -0.11
CA ASP A 210 9.09 12.45 -0.49
C ASP A 210 9.75 13.25 0.64
N LEU A 211 9.39 12.96 1.90
CA LEU A 211 9.97 13.62 3.08
C LEU A 211 11.45 13.27 3.28
N ARG A 212 11.90 12.07 2.88
CA ARG A 212 13.34 11.74 2.83
C ARG A 212 14.09 12.63 1.84
N ASP A 213 13.47 12.96 0.72
CA ASP A 213 14.05 13.88 -0.27
C ASP A 213 13.99 15.34 0.21
N LEU A 214 12.93 15.74 0.92
CA LEU A 214 12.89 17.05 1.60
C LEU A 214 14.01 17.20 2.62
N GLU A 215 14.33 16.15 3.37
CA GLU A 215 15.44 16.18 4.31
C GLU A 215 16.78 16.46 3.59
N LEU A 216 16.99 15.86 2.41
CA LEU A 216 18.17 16.07 1.58
C LEU A 216 18.22 17.46 0.95
N MET A 217 17.06 18.07 0.70
CA MET A 217 16.96 19.47 0.28
C MET A 217 17.50 20.42 1.36
N TYR A 218 17.22 20.16 2.64
CA TYR A 218 17.73 20.96 3.76
C TYR A 218 19.16 20.60 4.15
N ASN A 219 19.52 19.32 4.09
CA ASN A 219 20.84 18.83 4.46
C ASN A 219 21.34 17.74 3.49
N SER A 220 21.91 18.17 2.37
CA SER A 220 22.41 17.27 1.33
C SER A 220 23.58 16.39 1.75
N SER A 221 24.27 16.72 2.85
CA SER A 221 25.38 15.89 3.37
C SER A 221 24.93 14.49 3.79
N LEU A 222 23.64 14.33 4.10
CA LEU A 222 23.02 13.05 4.45
C LEU A 222 23.01 12.04 3.29
N GLU A 223 23.16 12.49 2.05
CA GLU A 223 23.22 11.58 0.89
C GLU A 223 24.48 10.68 0.94
N ASN A 224 25.55 11.16 1.59
CA ASN A 224 26.79 10.41 1.76
C ASN A 224 26.78 9.49 3.00
N ASN A 225 25.65 9.39 3.72
CA ASN A 225 25.55 8.52 4.89
C ASN A 225 25.67 7.04 4.47
N PRO A 226 26.69 6.30 4.94
CA PRO A 226 26.86 4.88 4.58
C PRO A 226 25.72 3.99 5.13
N HIS A 227 24.97 4.48 6.12
CA HIS A 227 23.81 3.79 6.70
C HIS A 227 22.48 4.18 6.03
N ARG A 228 22.50 4.88 4.88
CA ARG A 228 21.27 5.21 4.16
C ARG A 228 20.57 3.92 3.70
N PRO A 229 19.23 3.84 3.87
CA PRO A 229 18.44 2.78 3.29
C PRO A 229 18.74 2.55 1.80
N LEU A 230 18.85 1.28 1.43
CA LEU A 230 19.11 0.81 0.07
C LEU A 230 17.83 0.20 -0.49
N SER A 231 17.70 0.28 -1.81
CA SER A 231 16.69 -0.48 -2.55
C SER A 231 17.36 -1.08 -3.78
N MET A 232 16.89 -2.26 -4.16
CA MET A 232 17.41 -2.96 -5.33
C MET A 232 16.34 -3.84 -5.95
N ALA A 233 16.43 -4.02 -7.26
CA ALA A 233 15.55 -4.92 -8.00
C ALA A 233 16.35 -5.74 -9.03
N LEU A 234 15.91 -6.97 -9.25
CA LEU A 234 16.40 -7.82 -10.33
C LEU A 234 15.20 -8.36 -11.12
N LEU A 235 15.10 -7.94 -12.37
CA LEU A 235 14.23 -8.54 -13.38
C LEU A 235 15.06 -9.51 -14.20
N LYS A 236 14.57 -10.74 -14.37
CA LYS A 236 15.19 -11.76 -15.21
C LYS A 236 14.15 -12.44 -16.07
N ILE A 237 14.43 -12.61 -17.36
CA ILE A 237 13.61 -13.47 -18.22
C ILE A 237 13.77 -14.90 -17.70
N ASP A 238 12.67 -15.62 -17.53
CA ASP A 238 12.72 -17.00 -17.07
C ASP A 238 13.56 -17.84 -18.06
N PRO A 239 14.64 -18.51 -17.59
CA PRO A 239 15.48 -19.34 -18.45
C PRO A 239 14.73 -20.49 -19.13
N GLY A 240 13.61 -20.95 -18.56
CA GLY A 240 12.77 -22.02 -19.10
C GLY A 240 11.67 -21.54 -20.05
N ASP A 241 11.24 -20.28 -19.94
CA ASP A 241 10.17 -19.71 -20.77
C ASP A 241 10.38 -18.20 -21.03
N SER A 242 10.75 -17.85 -22.26
CA SER A 242 10.97 -16.46 -22.68
C SER A 242 9.75 -15.53 -22.62
N THR A 243 8.55 -16.06 -22.33
CA THR A 243 7.31 -15.30 -22.10
C THR A 243 7.04 -15.01 -20.62
N GLN A 244 7.79 -15.66 -19.74
CA GLN A 244 7.74 -15.46 -18.29
C GLN A 244 8.96 -14.67 -17.80
N PHE A 245 8.81 -14.11 -16.61
CA PHE A 245 9.88 -13.40 -15.95
C PHE A 245 9.84 -13.62 -14.45
N LEU A 246 11.01 -13.46 -13.84
CA LEU A 246 11.23 -13.39 -12.41
C LEU A 246 11.55 -11.94 -12.06
N LEU A 247 10.81 -11.35 -11.13
CA LEU A 247 11.10 -10.02 -10.61
C LEU A 247 11.13 -10.08 -9.08
N ALA A 248 12.23 -9.64 -8.51
CA ALA A 248 12.33 -9.42 -7.07
C ALA A 248 12.78 -8.00 -6.78
N HIS A 249 12.32 -7.52 -5.63
CA HIS A 249 12.67 -6.23 -5.07
C HIS A 249 13.04 -6.41 -3.61
N ALA A 250 14.12 -5.76 -3.18
CA ALA A 250 14.54 -5.73 -1.79
C ALA A 250 14.73 -4.28 -1.34
N SER A 251 14.13 -3.95 -0.20
CA SER A 251 14.28 -2.66 0.48
C SER A 251 14.90 -2.89 1.84
N SER A 252 15.89 -2.07 2.18
CA SER A 252 16.25 -1.83 3.57
C SER A 252 15.60 -0.54 4.06
N SER A 253 15.46 -0.45 5.38
CA SER A 253 15.00 0.73 6.11
C SER A 253 15.44 0.56 7.57
N PHE A 254 15.08 1.49 8.44
CA PHE A 254 15.28 1.32 9.88
C PHE A 254 14.47 0.14 10.40
N TYR A 255 15.02 -0.64 11.34
CA TYR A 255 14.31 -1.77 11.96
C TYR A 255 13.02 -1.35 12.66
N SER A 256 12.94 -0.10 13.15
CA SER A 256 11.71 0.46 13.72
C SER A 256 10.55 0.52 12.73
N ALA A 257 10.83 0.56 11.42
CA ALA A 257 9.81 0.57 10.36
C ALA A 257 9.32 -0.83 9.97
N MET A 258 9.81 -1.92 10.57
CA MET A 258 9.50 -3.31 10.16
C MET A 258 8.09 -3.82 10.56
N LEU A 259 7.14 -2.92 10.87
CA LEU A 259 5.73 -3.29 10.85
C LEU A 259 5.27 -3.32 9.39
N ARG A 260 5.07 -4.51 8.85
CA ARG A 260 4.81 -4.73 7.42
C ARG A 260 3.39 -5.21 7.19
N VAL A 261 2.76 -4.68 6.14
CA VAL A 261 1.42 -5.06 5.72
C VAL A 261 1.45 -5.38 4.23
N GLN A 262 1.11 -6.60 3.84
CA GLN A 262 0.80 -6.92 2.45
C GLN A 262 -0.63 -6.48 2.16
N LYS A 263 -0.83 -5.68 1.11
CA LYS A 263 -2.13 -5.11 0.79
C LYS A 263 -2.63 -5.58 -0.55
N ARG A 264 -3.93 -5.83 -0.63
CA ARG A 264 -4.64 -6.11 -1.88
C ARG A 264 -5.90 -5.25 -1.93
N TYR A 265 -5.93 -4.31 -2.87
CA TYR A 265 -7.10 -3.50 -3.13
C TYR A 265 -7.78 -3.98 -4.41
N HIS A 266 -9.08 -4.25 -4.33
CA HIS A 266 -9.94 -4.55 -5.47
C HIS A 266 -11.03 -3.49 -5.55
N PHE A 267 -10.77 -2.42 -6.29
CA PHE A 267 -11.63 -1.24 -6.31
C PHE A 267 -12.38 -1.08 -7.63
N GLY A 268 -13.68 -0.81 -7.50
CA GLY A 268 -14.60 -0.48 -8.58
C GLY A 268 -14.58 0.99 -8.98
N PHE A 269 -13.39 1.61 -9.05
CA PHE A 269 -13.26 3.01 -9.45
C PHE A 269 -13.41 3.19 -10.96
N HIS A 270 -13.91 4.36 -11.34
CA HIS A 270 -14.11 4.81 -12.70
C HIS A 270 -12.93 5.64 -13.21
N MET A 271 -12.88 5.81 -14.52
CA MET A 271 -11.86 6.64 -15.17
C MET A 271 -11.98 8.09 -14.74
N THR A 272 -13.19 8.66 -14.62
CA THR A 272 -13.41 10.03 -14.13
C THR A 272 -14.64 10.10 -13.23
N GLY A 273 -14.75 11.16 -12.43
CA GLY A 273 -15.93 11.39 -11.57
C GLY A 273 -17.19 11.85 -12.32
N LYS A 274 -17.15 11.87 -13.66
CA LYS A 274 -18.27 12.32 -14.48
C LYS A 274 -19.45 11.35 -14.35
N SER A 275 -20.59 11.89 -13.92
CA SER A 275 -21.83 11.13 -13.76
C SER A 275 -22.25 10.42 -15.05
N GLY A 276 -22.66 9.16 -14.92
CA GLY A 276 -23.12 8.32 -16.03
C GLY A 276 -22.01 7.63 -16.82
N THR A 277 -20.73 7.87 -16.52
CA THR A 277 -19.64 7.04 -17.03
C THR A 277 -19.67 5.67 -16.37
N ARG A 278 -19.39 4.62 -17.14
CA ARG A 278 -19.30 3.22 -16.66
C ARG A 278 -17.91 2.61 -16.89
N ALA A 279 -16.99 3.40 -17.45
CA ALA A 279 -15.65 2.95 -17.75
C ALA A 279 -14.85 2.88 -16.45
N VAL A 280 -14.66 1.67 -15.93
CA VAL A 280 -13.79 1.39 -14.79
C VAL A 280 -12.32 1.52 -15.17
N VAL A 281 -11.48 1.80 -14.17
CA VAL A 281 -10.03 1.84 -14.37
C VAL A 281 -9.49 0.45 -14.78
N PRO A 282 -8.46 0.37 -15.64
CA PRO A 282 -7.87 -0.90 -16.06
C PRO A 282 -7.27 -1.72 -14.91
N GLY A 283 -6.59 -1.05 -13.98
CA GLY A 283 -5.94 -1.63 -12.81
C GLY A 283 -6.87 -1.64 -11.59
N GLN A 284 -7.88 -2.51 -11.60
CA GLN A 284 -8.85 -2.62 -10.51
C GLN A 284 -8.29 -3.34 -9.29
N VAL A 285 -7.38 -4.29 -9.51
CA VAL A 285 -6.74 -5.09 -8.46
C VAL A 285 -5.27 -4.71 -8.37
N VAL A 286 -4.89 -4.13 -7.24
CA VAL A 286 -3.49 -3.75 -6.94
C VAL A 286 -3.05 -4.49 -5.68
N THR A 287 -2.07 -5.37 -5.83
CA THR A 287 -1.44 -6.10 -4.72
C THR A 287 -0.02 -5.59 -4.51
N PHE A 288 0.35 -5.21 -3.30
CA PHE A 288 1.61 -4.51 -3.03
C PHE A 288 2.12 -4.70 -1.61
N THR A 289 3.43 -4.51 -1.43
CA THR A 289 4.06 -4.44 -0.10
C THR A 289 3.83 -3.06 0.49
N SER A 290 3.56 -2.96 1.79
CA SER A 290 3.23 -1.67 2.40
C SER A 290 3.48 -1.70 3.92
N TYR A 291 3.01 -0.64 4.57
CA TYR A 291 3.14 -0.35 5.99
C TYR A 291 1.75 0.02 6.56
N PRO A 292 1.55 -0.08 7.88
CA PRO A 292 0.31 0.35 8.51
C PRO A 292 0.02 1.83 8.22
N GLY A 293 -1.20 2.15 7.78
CA GLY A 293 -1.63 3.54 7.53
C GLY A 293 -1.20 4.14 6.18
N THR A 294 -0.35 3.44 5.41
CA THR A 294 0.09 3.89 4.08
C THR A 294 -0.70 3.24 2.96
N ILE A 295 -1.40 4.00 2.11
CA ILE A 295 -2.28 3.44 1.06
C ILE A 295 -1.58 3.20 -0.29
N HIS A 296 -0.24 3.17 -0.28
CA HIS A 296 0.63 2.79 -1.39
C HIS A 296 1.86 2.02 -0.86
N SER A 297 2.71 1.53 -1.75
CA SER A 297 4.00 0.96 -1.34
C SER A 297 5.01 2.07 -1.12
N GLN A 298 5.84 1.97 -0.08
CA GLN A 298 7.02 2.85 0.07
C GLN A 298 8.31 2.17 -0.43
N ASP A 299 8.22 0.88 -0.75
CA ASP A 299 9.36 0.05 -1.11
C ASP A 299 9.97 0.35 -2.49
N ASP A 300 9.45 0.03 -3.67
CA ASP A 300 8.09 -0.13 -4.18
C ASP A 300 7.92 -1.42 -4.98
N PHE A 301 6.86 -2.19 -4.74
CA PHE A 301 6.52 -3.39 -5.53
C PHE A 301 5.01 -3.56 -5.66
N TYR A 302 4.51 -3.64 -6.90
CA TYR A 302 3.09 -3.77 -7.21
C TYR A 302 2.85 -4.84 -8.27
N GLN A 303 1.79 -5.62 -8.08
CA GLN A 303 1.15 -6.41 -9.11
C GLN A 303 -0.23 -5.79 -9.40
N VAL A 304 -0.42 -5.36 -10.63
CA VAL A 304 -1.62 -4.68 -11.10
C VAL A 304 -2.33 -5.57 -12.11
N SER A 305 -3.63 -5.79 -11.91
CA SER A 305 -4.50 -6.53 -12.82
C SER A 305 -5.91 -5.96 -12.82
N GLY A 306 -6.76 -6.42 -13.73
CA GLY A 306 -8.14 -5.99 -13.85
C GLY A 306 -8.65 -6.21 -15.27
N THR A 307 -9.28 -5.20 -15.85
CA THR A 307 -9.73 -5.23 -17.26
C THR A 307 -8.60 -4.93 -18.24
N GLY A 308 -7.50 -4.32 -17.77
CA GLY A 308 -6.31 -4.01 -18.57
C GLY A 308 -5.31 -5.16 -18.67
N THR A 309 -4.23 -4.92 -19.40
CA THR A 309 -3.09 -5.84 -19.41
C THR A 309 -2.41 -5.82 -18.04
N PRO A 310 -2.14 -6.99 -17.42
CA PRO A 310 -1.44 -7.02 -16.14
C PRO A 310 -0.07 -6.35 -16.22
N LEU A 311 0.25 -5.55 -15.21
CA LEU A 311 1.55 -4.89 -15.05
C LEU A 311 2.17 -5.32 -13.73
N THR A 312 3.47 -5.60 -13.74
CA THR A 312 4.27 -5.69 -12.52
C THR A 312 5.19 -4.49 -12.46
N VAL A 313 5.11 -3.72 -11.38
CA VAL A 313 5.81 -2.44 -11.22
C VAL A 313 6.75 -2.54 -10.02
N SER A 314 8.02 -2.17 -10.21
CA SER A 314 9.00 -2.08 -9.13
C SER A 314 9.72 -0.73 -9.20
N GLY A 315 10.00 -0.13 -8.03
CA GLY A 315 10.64 1.18 -7.95
C GLY A 315 11.85 1.20 -7.03
N THR A 316 13.03 1.50 -7.58
CA THR A 316 14.29 1.60 -6.85
C THR A 316 14.69 3.06 -6.67
N ALA A 317 14.99 3.50 -5.45
CA ALA A 317 15.37 4.88 -5.16
C ALA A 317 16.67 5.27 -5.89
N ILE A 318 16.65 6.39 -6.63
CA ILE A 318 17.83 6.96 -7.27
C ILE A 318 18.57 7.83 -6.25
N LYS A 319 19.90 7.72 -6.21
CA LYS A 319 20.74 8.63 -5.43
C LYS A 319 20.87 9.97 -6.16
N ASN A 320 20.73 11.08 -5.43
CA ASN A 320 20.98 12.42 -5.99
C ASN A 320 22.20 13.05 -5.33
N LEU A 321 23.35 12.95 -6.00
CA LEU A 321 24.63 13.50 -5.54
C LEU A 321 24.82 14.98 -5.94
N ASN A 322 23.86 15.57 -6.67
CA ASN A 322 23.88 16.96 -7.07
C ASN A 322 22.86 17.77 -6.25
N PRO A 323 23.29 18.48 -5.18
CA PRO A 323 22.38 19.22 -4.32
C PRO A 323 21.67 20.38 -5.04
N ASN A 324 22.25 20.89 -6.12
CA ASN A 324 21.65 22.01 -6.87
C ASN A 324 20.36 21.59 -7.59
N LEU A 325 20.10 20.29 -7.79
CA LEU A 325 18.85 19.83 -8.39
C LEU A 325 17.64 20.12 -7.51
N TRP A 326 17.81 20.19 -6.18
CA TRP A 326 16.68 20.42 -5.29
C TRP A 326 16.00 21.78 -5.51
N ALA A 327 16.67 22.74 -6.15
CA ALA A 327 16.06 24.00 -6.59
C ALA A 327 14.95 23.81 -7.66
N GLN A 328 14.86 22.64 -8.29
CA GLN A 328 13.82 22.28 -9.26
C GLN A 328 12.64 21.52 -8.61
N ALA A 329 12.70 21.23 -7.30
CA ALA A 329 11.61 20.56 -6.62
C ALA A 329 10.48 21.56 -6.28
N GLU A 330 9.24 21.18 -6.58
CA GLU A 330 8.04 22.00 -6.35
C GLU A 330 7.09 21.28 -5.37
N VAL A 331 7.42 21.36 -4.09
CA VAL A 331 6.83 20.49 -3.06
C VAL A 331 5.49 20.99 -2.49
N THR A 332 5.01 22.14 -2.93
CA THR A 332 3.72 22.72 -2.51
C THR A 332 2.67 22.74 -3.62
N THR A 333 3.08 22.69 -4.89
CA THR A 333 2.21 22.87 -6.06
C THR A 333 2.14 21.64 -6.96
N GLN A 334 3.07 20.69 -6.82
CA GLN A 334 3.10 19.45 -7.59
C GLN A 334 2.82 18.23 -6.70
N VAL A 335 2.48 17.12 -7.35
CA VAL A 335 1.98 15.92 -6.68
C VAL A 335 3.15 15.06 -6.21
N PHE A 336 3.14 14.68 -4.93
CA PHE A 336 4.05 13.72 -4.35
C PHE A 336 3.91 12.30 -4.93
N MET A 337 4.86 11.42 -4.62
CA MET A 337 5.01 10.13 -5.31
C MET A 337 3.83 9.16 -5.09
N GLY A 338 3.37 8.97 -3.86
CA GLY A 338 2.32 8.01 -3.53
C GLY A 338 1.05 8.16 -4.38
N PRO A 339 0.42 9.37 -4.41
CA PRO A 339 -0.76 9.62 -5.24
C PRO A 339 -0.51 9.37 -6.73
N ARG A 340 0.64 9.81 -7.28
CA ARG A 340 0.98 9.63 -8.71
C ARG A 340 1.10 8.15 -9.08
N VAL A 341 1.78 7.37 -8.26
CA VAL A 341 1.99 5.94 -8.50
C VAL A 341 0.68 5.18 -8.43
N MET A 342 -0.19 5.47 -7.45
CA MET A 342 -1.50 4.84 -7.37
C MET A 342 -2.42 5.23 -8.54
N ALA A 343 -2.38 6.49 -8.98
CA ALA A 343 -3.09 6.91 -10.20
C ALA A 343 -2.57 6.17 -11.44
N ALA A 344 -1.25 6.08 -11.62
CA ALA A 344 -0.62 5.36 -12.73
C ALA A 344 -0.97 3.86 -12.71
N ASN A 345 -0.89 3.22 -11.54
CA ASN A 345 -1.25 1.81 -11.37
C ASN A 345 -2.71 1.53 -11.73
N ARG A 346 -3.63 2.44 -11.41
CA ARG A 346 -5.05 2.25 -11.71
C ARG A 346 -5.35 2.53 -13.19
N VAL A 347 -4.84 3.62 -13.75
CA VAL A 347 -5.27 4.16 -15.06
C VAL A 347 -4.48 3.59 -16.25
N ALA A 348 -3.24 3.15 -16.05
CA ALA A 348 -2.39 2.75 -17.17
C ALA A 348 -2.90 1.50 -17.91
N HIS A 349 -2.73 1.50 -19.23
CA HIS A 349 -3.04 0.34 -20.09
C HIS A 349 -1.80 -0.45 -20.52
N ASN A 350 -0.62 0.16 -20.40
CA ASN A 350 0.69 -0.37 -20.75
C ASN A 350 1.80 0.46 -20.08
N GLY A 351 3.06 0.02 -20.19
CA GLY A 351 4.20 0.68 -19.55
C GLY A 351 4.50 2.11 -20.04
N SER A 352 4.23 2.41 -21.31
CA SER A 352 4.39 3.78 -21.86
C SER A 352 3.39 4.75 -21.22
N HIS A 353 2.11 4.37 -21.17
CA HIS A 353 1.08 5.17 -20.52
C HIS A 353 1.33 5.32 -19.02
N TRP A 354 1.73 4.24 -18.34
CA TRP A 354 2.11 4.30 -16.92
C TRP A 354 3.20 5.35 -16.67
N SER A 355 4.20 5.38 -17.55
CA SER A 355 5.33 6.31 -17.44
C SER A 355 4.94 7.76 -17.71
N GLN A 356 4.00 8.01 -18.62
CA GLN A 356 3.44 9.35 -18.84
C GLN A 356 2.69 9.83 -17.59
N LEU A 357 1.90 8.95 -16.96
CA LEU A 357 1.11 9.28 -15.77
C LEU A 357 1.99 9.57 -14.56
N VAL A 358 3.02 8.76 -14.29
CA VAL A 358 3.92 9.00 -13.15
C VAL A 358 4.76 10.28 -13.31
N SER A 359 4.99 10.71 -14.56
CA SER A 359 5.72 11.94 -14.89
C SER A 359 4.86 13.20 -14.78
N LYS A 360 3.54 13.05 -14.73
CA LYS A 360 2.59 14.16 -14.70
C LYS A 360 2.60 14.83 -13.32
N SER A 361 2.68 16.16 -13.32
CA SER A 361 2.71 16.99 -12.11
C SER A 361 3.72 16.50 -11.07
N TYR A 362 4.93 16.20 -11.55
CA TYR A 362 6.01 15.65 -10.75
C TYR A 362 6.62 16.70 -9.82
N SER A 363 6.69 16.39 -8.52
CA SER A 363 7.23 17.28 -7.48
C SER A 363 8.75 17.41 -7.43
N GLY A 364 9.49 16.54 -8.10
CA GLY A 364 10.95 16.44 -7.90
C GLY A 364 11.34 15.61 -6.67
N THR A 365 10.39 14.95 -6.01
CA THR A 365 10.61 14.10 -4.83
C THR A 365 10.09 12.67 -5.04
N GLY A 366 10.55 11.74 -4.22
CA GLY A 366 10.32 10.31 -4.43
C GLY A 366 11.09 9.79 -5.65
N ASN A 367 12.32 10.28 -5.84
CA ASN A 367 13.16 10.03 -7.01
C ASN A 367 13.48 8.53 -7.17
N LYS A 368 13.03 7.91 -8.27
CA LYS A 368 13.12 6.46 -8.49
C LYS A 368 13.43 6.09 -9.95
N GLN A 369 14.06 4.93 -10.13
CA GLN A 369 14.01 4.14 -11.36
C GLN A 369 12.85 3.16 -11.23
N TRP A 370 11.86 3.30 -12.12
CA TRP A 370 10.69 2.46 -12.21
C TRP A 370 10.86 1.44 -13.33
N LEU A 371 10.64 0.17 -13.01
CA LEU A 371 10.52 -0.92 -13.97
C LEU A 371 9.04 -1.26 -14.12
N VAL A 372 8.49 -1.08 -15.32
CA VAL A 372 7.11 -1.49 -15.65
C VAL A 372 7.19 -2.66 -16.61
N VAL A 373 6.85 -3.84 -16.08
CA VAL A 373 7.02 -5.12 -16.77
C VAL A 373 5.67 -5.66 -17.17
N GLN A 374 5.58 -6.14 -18.41
CA GLN A 374 4.38 -6.73 -18.97
C GLN A 374 4.74 -8.04 -19.69
N SER A 375 4.11 -9.16 -19.30
CA SER A 375 4.17 -10.38 -20.13
C SER A 375 3.27 -10.20 -21.35
N THR A 376 3.78 -10.56 -22.50
CA THR A 376 3.08 -10.50 -23.77
C THR A 376 3.09 -11.90 -24.36
N GLY A 377 1.91 -12.50 -24.58
CA GLY A 377 1.76 -13.85 -25.14
C GLY A 377 2.23 -14.02 -26.59
N GLY A 378 3.15 -13.17 -27.07
CA GLY A 378 3.73 -13.18 -28.41
C GLY A 378 5.23 -12.86 -28.34
N SER A 379 5.80 -12.34 -29.43
CA SER A 379 7.20 -11.91 -29.47
C SER A 379 7.30 -10.37 -29.50
N PRO A 380 8.09 -9.73 -28.62
CA PRO A 380 8.83 -10.34 -27.50
C PRO A 380 7.88 -10.88 -26.43
N GLY A 381 8.33 -11.86 -25.63
CA GLY A 381 7.52 -12.50 -24.59
C GLY A 381 7.34 -11.64 -23.33
N VAL A 382 8.28 -10.72 -23.09
CA VAL A 382 8.26 -9.78 -21.98
C VAL A 382 8.60 -8.39 -22.52
N ARG A 383 7.83 -7.37 -22.12
CA ARG A 383 8.12 -5.96 -22.39
C ARG A 383 8.54 -5.25 -21.12
N LEU A 384 9.51 -4.36 -21.26
CA LEU A 384 10.03 -3.55 -20.16
C LEU A 384 10.03 -2.08 -20.56
N TRP A 385 9.37 -1.27 -19.74
CA TRP A 385 9.51 0.18 -19.76
C TRP A 385 10.32 0.63 -18.54
N VAL A 386 11.30 1.51 -18.76
CA VAL A 386 12.15 2.04 -17.68
C VAL A 386 12.01 3.55 -17.63
N THR A 387 11.64 4.05 -16.45
CA THR A 387 11.44 5.48 -16.18
C THR A 387 12.31 5.92 -15.02
N GLU A 388 13.14 6.94 -15.21
CA GLU A 388 14.01 7.51 -14.19
C GLU A 388 13.60 8.94 -13.90
N GLN A 389 13.47 9.27 -12.62
CA GLN A 389 13.09 10.60 -12.15
C GLN A 389 14.14 11.15 -11.19
N VAL A 390 14.62 12.35 -11.50
CA VAL A 390 15.42 13.24 -10.63
C VAL A 390 14.77 14.62 -10.63
N PRO A 391 15.03 15.52 -9.66
CA PRO A 391 14.35 16.81 -9.64
C PRO A 391 14.56 17.58 -10.96
N GLY A 392 13.46 18.01 -11.59
CA GLY A 392 13.47 18.72 -12.87
C GLY A 392 13.61 17.87 -14.14
N LEU A 393 13.84 16.55 -14.05
CA LEU A 393 14.00 15.70 -15.23
C LEU A 393 13.40 14.30 -15.03
N THR A 394 12.55 13.90 -15.98
CA THR A 394 12.10 12.51 -16.12
C THR A 394 12.51 11.98 -17.49
N ARG A 395 13.18 10.82 -17.52
CA ARG A 395 13.52 10.10 -18.75
C ARG A 395 12.83 8.75 -18.78
N SER A 396 12.22 8.41 -19.91
CA SER A 396 11.40 7.21 -20.03
C SER A 396 11.49 6.60 -21.42
N GLU A 397 11.83 5.30 -21.50
CA GLU A 397 11.94 4.57 -22.77
C GLU A 397 11.61 3.08 -22.60
N GLU A 398 11.25 2.45 -23.72
CA GLU A 398 11.16 1.00 -23.81
C GLU A 398 12.56 0.37 -23.83
N GLN A 399 12.83 -0.55 -22.90
CA GLN A 399 14.10 -1.28 -22.80
C GLN A 399 13.96 -2.77 -23.14
N THR A 400 12.88 -3.17 -23.80
CA THR A 400 12.61 -4.57 -24.18
C THR A 400 13.73 -5.18 -25.02
N LYS A 401 14.28 -4.45 -26.00
CA LYS A 401 15.40 -4.95 -26.82
C LYS A 401 16.64 -5.25 -25.96
N ARG A 402 16.94 -4.38 -25.01
CA ARG A 402 18.08 -4.56 -24.10
C ARG A 402 17.85 -5.77 -23.20
N LEU A 403 16.67 -5.85 -22.57
CA LEU A 403 16.29 -6.97 -21.71
C LEU A 403 16.42 -8.33 -22.44
N ASN A 404 15.98 -8.41 -23.69
CA ASN A 404 16.10 -9.65 -24.48
C ASN A 404 17.56 -9.99 -24.83
N THR A 405 18.41 -8.99 -25.06
CA THR A 405 19.84 -9.22 -25.33
C THR A 405 20.60 -9.67 -24.08
N THR A 406 20.30 -9.07 -22.92
CA THR A 406 21.02 -9.35 -21.67
C THR A 406 20.42 -10.51 -20.87
N GLY A 407 19.13 -10.79 -21.04
CA GLY A 407 18.36 -11.75 -20.25
C GLY A 407 17.91 -11.22 -18.87
N TYR A 408 18.40 -10.05 -18.45
CA TYR A 408 18.08 -9.46 -17.14
C TYR A 408 18.22 -7.93 -17.12
N TRP A 409 17.64 -7.31 -16.10
CA TRP A 409 17.80 -5.91 -15.72
C TRP A 409 18.04 -5.81 -14.21
N ALA A 410 19.15 -5.19 -13.80
CA ALA A 410 19.45 -4.91 -12.42
C ALA A 410 19.25 -3.42 -12.11
N SER A 411 18.63 -3.13 -10.98
CA SER A 411 18.37 -1.78 -10.48
C SER A 411 18.96 -1.66 -9.07
N CYS A 412 19.80 -0.65 -8.83
CA CYS A 412 20.58 -0.51 -7.59
C CYS A 412 20.80 0.96 -7.18
N GLY A 413 19.89 1.84 -7.60
CA GLY A 413 19.91 3.27 -7.28
C GLY A 413 20.92 4.13 -8.05
N VAL A 414 21.70 3.53 -8.95
CA VAL A 414 22.49 4.24 -9.95
C VAL A 414 21.65 4.39 -11.23
N PRO A 415 21.46 5.61 -11.75
CA PRO A 415 20.72 5.81 -12.99
C PRO A 415 21.34 5.10 -14.19
N PHE A 416 20.49 4.70 -15.13
CA PHE A 416 20.84 4.05 -16.39
C PHE A 416 21.02 5.07 -17.50
N TYR A 417 20.13 6.07 -17.60
CA TYR A 417 20.17 7.03 -18.69
C TYR A 417 21.28 8.06 -18.48
N ARG A 418 22.01 8.38 -19.55
CA ARG A 418 23.23 9.20 -19.49
C ARG A 418 22.97 10.63 -19.03
N ASP A 419 21.85 11.21 -19.44
CA ASP A 419 21.37 12.53 -19.02
C ASP A 419 21.03 12.55 -17.53
N ILE A 420 20.31 11.55 -17.01
CA ILE A 420 20.01 11.40 -15.58
C ILE A 420 21.29 11.19 -14.77
N LEU A 421 22.21 10.34 -15.24
CA LEU A 421 23.53 10.12 -14.62
C LEU A 421 24.33 11.42 -14.49
N ASN A 422 24.33 12.25 -15.54
CA ASN A 422 25.02 13.54 -15.53
C ASN A 422 24.35 14.52 -14.58
N MET A 423 23.03 14.68 -14.70
CA MET A 423 22.28 15.67 -13.95
C MET A 423 22.33 15.41 -12.44
N SER A 424 22.19 14.14 -12.03
CA SER A 424 22.23 13.70 -10.63
C SER A 424 23.62 13.65 -10.01
N GLY A 425 24.69 13.90 -10.76
CA GLY A 425 26.08 13.80 -10.26
C GLY A 425 26.60 12.37 -10.12
N ASN A 426 25.85 11.35 -10.54
CA ASN A 426 26.25 9.94 -10.46
C ASN A 426 27.28 9.51 -11.52
N ILE A 427 27.66 10.38 -12.46
CA ILE A 427 28.71 10.06 -13.43
C ILE A 427 30.02 9.63 -12.74
N MET A 428 30.46 10.35 -11.72
CA MET A 428 31.71 10.02 -11.03
C MET A 428 31.57 8.75 -10.22
N SER A 429 30.43 8.48 -9.57
CA SER A 429 30.21 7.22 -8.86
C SER A 429 30.17 6.02 -9.81
N ALA A 430 29.54 6.15 -10.97
CA ALA A 430 29.49 5.09 -11.99
C ALA A 430 30.87 4.76 -12.59
N TYR A 431 31.80 5.73 -12.63
CA TYR A 431 33.15 5.53 -13.17
C TYR A 431 34.25 5.30 -12.12
N GLN A 432 34.07 5.71 -10.85
CA GLN A 432 35.13 5.72 -9.83
C GLN A 432 34.88 4.79 -8.62
N LEU A 433 33.66 4.30 -8.39
CA LEU A 433 33.33 3.46 -7.24
C LEU A 433 32.66 2.17 -7.72
N SER A 434 33.17 1.02 -7.29
CA SER A 434 32.40 -0.22 -7.36
C SER A 434 31.09 0.02 -6.60
N ASN A 435 29.95 -0.19 -7.26
CA ASN A 435 28.68 -0.31 -6.57
C ASN A 435 28.55 -1.80 -6.21
N PRO A 436 28.76 -2.20 -4.94
CA PRO A 436 28.82 -3.62 -4.59
C PRO A 436 27.48 -4.31 -4.84
N VAL A 437 26.36 -3.60 -4.72
CA VAL A 437 25.03 -4.11 -5.07
C VAL A 437 24.94 -4.41 -6.57
N ALA A 438 25.42 -3.49 -7.41
CA ALA A 438 25.43 -3.71 -8.85
C ALA A 438 26.31 -4.93 -9.22
N GLU A 439 27.45 -5.08 -8.56
CA GLU A 439 28.39 -6.18 -8.78
C GLU A 439 27.77 -7.52 -8.39
N VAL A 440 27.23 -7.63 -7.16
CA VAL A 440 26.52 -8.82 -6.65
C VAL A 440 25.37 -9.22 -7.58
N LEU A 441 24.53 -8.28 -8.00
CA LEU A 441 23.43 -8.60 -8.90
C LEU A 441 23.92 -9.03 -10.30
N SER A 442 24.95 -8.36 -10.83
CA SER A 442 25.48 -8.68 -12.16
C SER A 442 26.15 -10.06 -12.24
N MET A 443 26.87 -10.46 -11.18
CA MET A 443 27.50 -11.77 -11.09
C MET A 443 26.50 -12.85 -10.71
N GLY A 444 25.70 -12.59 -9.68
CA GLY A 444 24.77 -13.56 -9.10
C GLY A 444 23.60 -13.91 -10.00
N GLN A 445 23.17 -13.00 -10.89
CA GLN A 445 22.03 -13.26 -11.77
C GLN A 445 22.22 -14.52 -12.61
N ALA A 446 23.46 -14.88 -13.00
CA ALA A 446 23.73 -16.05 -13.82
C ALA A 446 23.23 -17.36 -13.17
N ASN A 447 23.25 -17.43 -11.84
CA ASN A 447 22.81 -18.59 -11.06
C ASN A 447 21.30 -18.61 -10.78
N VAL A 448 20.59 -17.51 -11.06
CA VAL A 448 19.14 -17.44 -10.88
C VAL A 448 18.47 -18.21 -12.00
N THR A 449 17.81 -19.31 -11.64
CA THR A 449 17.07 -20.20 -12.55
C THR A 449 15.61 -20.37 -12.18
N ASP A 450 15.24 -20.01 -10.96
CA ASP A 450 13.89 -20.12 -10.41
C ASP A 450 13.66 -19.05 -9.32
N LEU A 451 12.47 -19.04 -8.73
CA LEU A 451 12.13 -18.09 -7.66
C LEU A 451 12.98 -18.30 -6.39
N ALA A 452 13.37 -19.54 -6.08
CA ALA A 452 14.13 -19.85 -4.87
C ALA A 452 15.55 -19.26 -4.94
N SER A 453 16.25 -19.51 -6.05
CA SER A 453 17.57 -18.93 -6.34
C SER A 453 17.54 -17.41 -6.49
N LEU A 454 16.45 -16.84 -7.02
CA LEU A 454 16.23 -15.39 -7.01
C LEU A 454 16.13 -14.83 -5.59
N VAL A 455 15.33 -15.46 -4.73
CA VAL A 455 15.18 -15.04 -3.33
C VAL A 455 16.49 -15.16 -2.57
N GLU A 456 17.26 -16.23 -2.80
CA GLU A 456 18.59 -16.42 -2.21
C GLU A 456 19.53 -15.28 -2.60
N LEU A 457 19.62 -14.93 -3.90
CA LEU A 457 20.44 -13.80 -4.35
C LEU A 457 20.02 -12.48 -3.72
N MET A 458 18.72 -12.19 -3.67
CA MET A 458 18.21 -10.93 -3.15
C MET A 458 18.30 -10.81 -1.62
N ARG A 459 18.47 -11.92 -0.91
CA ARG A 459 18.75 -11.96 0.54
C ARG A 459 20.24 -11.99 0.87
N SER A 460 21.09 -12.27 -0.11
CA SER A 460 22.53 -12.45 0.07
C SER A 460 23.42 -11.29 -0.40
N PRO A 461 23.03 -10.00 -0.41
CA PRO A 461 24.02 -8.95 -0.56
C PRO A 461 24.77 -8.86 0.77
N ASP A 462 25.70 -9.78 1.00
CA ASP A 462 26.77 -9.64 1.98
C ASP A 462 27.67 -8.52 1.42
N LEU A 463 27.27 -7.27 1.68
CA LEU A 463 27.98 -6.07 1.27
C LEU A 463 29.10 -5.84 2.29
N THR A 464 30.07 -6.75 2.33
CA THR A 464 31.29 -6.57 3.13
C THR A 464 32.19 -5.50 2.54
#